data_AF-A0A8T3Z4N3-F1
#
_entry.id   AF-A0A8T3Z4N3-F1
#
_cell.length_a   1.000
_cell.length_b   1.000
_cell.length_c   1.000
_cell.angle_alpha   90.00
_cell.angle_beta   90.00
_cell.angle_gamma   90.00
#
_symmetry.space_group_name_H-M   'P 1'
#
loop_
_entity.id
_entity.type
_entity.pdbx_description
1 polymer ?
#
loop_
_entity_poly.entity_id
_entity_poly.type
_entity_poly.pdbx_seq_one_letter_code
_entity_poly.pdbx_strand_id
1 'polypeptide(L)'
;MTNVMITWGLVFLIGMFATHYIGVDPWISWVVWLAVLFFGNIIVGKMMGKAPREITHMWMVVNVLGALITIAFLTNTIAFEESKVMAIWFFLMGAAVFAGAHQAKNPEQIFMGLLWIATGIVLPTWFADSSFLIGGLVFGLPPVIGGLLKK
;
A
#
# COMPACT_ATOMS: atom_id res chain seq x y z
N MET A 1 1.39 19.16 1.19
CA MET A 1 0.95 17.76 1.36
C MET A 1 0.16 17.26 0.15
N THR A 2 -0.77 18.05 -0.39
CA THR A 2 -1.62 17.70 -1.55
C THR A 2 -0.85 17.14 -2.76
N ASN A 3 0.17 17.85 -3.25
CA ASN A 3 0.96 17.39 -4.41
C ASN A 3 1.62 16.03 -4.16
N VAL A 4 2.06 15.78 -2.93
CA VAL A 4 2.78 14.55 -2.60
C VAL A 4 1.82 13.35 -2.49
N MET A 5 0.60 13.56 -1.99
CA MET A 5 -0.45 12.53 -2.00
C MET A 5 -0.87 12.17 -3.42
N ILE A 6 -1.00 13.16 -4.31
CA ILE A 6 -1.30 12.93 -5.73
C ILE A 6 -0.16 12.15 -6.39
N THR A 7 1.10 12.55 -6.18
CA THR A 7 2.26 11.85 -6.74
C THR A 7 2.30 10.40 -6.30
N TRP A 8 2.12 10.10 -5.01
CA TRP A 8 2.10 8.72 -4.52
C TRP A 8 0.91 7.93 -5.06
N GLY A 9 -0.27 8.55 -5.13
CA GLY A 9 -1.43 7.90 -5.71
C GLY A 9 -1.22 7.53 -7.18
N LEU A 10 -0.58 8.41 -7.95
CA LEU A 10 -0.19 8.15 -9.34
C LEU A 10 0.89 7.06 -9.46
N VAL A 11 1.87 7.02 -8.55
CA VAL A 11 2.89 5.96 -8.51
C VAL A 11 2.23 4.60 -8.28
N PHE A 12 1.30 4.49 -7.33
CA PHE A 12 0.57 3.24 -7.09
C PHE A 12 -0.34 2.87 -8.27
N LEU A 13 -1.11 3.82 -8.81
CA LEU A 13 -1.96 3.57 -9.98
C LEU A 13 -1.15 3.10 -11.18
N ILE A 14 -0.18 3.90 -11.63
CA ILE A 14 0.59 3.62 -12.85
C ILE A 14 1.46 2.40 -12.65
N GLY A 15 2.18 2.31 -11.53
CA GLY A 15 3.08 1.20 -11.25
C GLY A 15 2.33 -0.13 -11.19
N MET A 16 1.19 -0.19 -10.50
CA MET A 16 0.48 -1.46 -10.29
C MET A 16 -0.28 -1.86 -11.57
N PHE A 17 -0.84 -0.89 -12.31
CA PHE A 17 -1.39 -1.15 -13.64
C PHE A 17 -0.32 -1.65 -14.62
N ALA A 18 0.85 -1.01 -14.64
CA ALA A 18 1.97 -1.44 -15.48
C ALA A 18 2.38 -2.87 -15.13
N THR A 19 2.47 -3.20 -13.85
CA THR A 19 2.76 -4.56 -13.36
C THR A 19 1.73 -5.57 -13.89
N HIS A 20 0.45 -5.22 -13.87
CA HIS A 20 -0.63 -6.11 -14.31
C HIS A 20 -0.68 -6.29 -15.84
N TYR A 21 -0.50 -5.22 -16.64
CA TYR A 21 -0.74 -5.26 -18.08
C TYR A 21 0.48 -5.46 -18.97
N ILE A 22 1.69 -5.07 -18.50
CA ILE A 22 2.90 -5.15 -19.33
C ILE A 22 3.47 -6.58 -19.35
N GLY A 23 2.93 -7.49 -18.53
CA GLY A 23 3.41 -8.88 -18.47
C GLY A 23 4.87 -8.95 -18.05
N VAL A 24 5.31 -8.01 -17.22
CA VAL A 24 6.66 -8.02 -16.63
C VAL A 24 6.77 -9.27 -15.77
N ASP A 25 7.93 -9.93 -15.85
CA ASP A 25 8.23 -11.06 -14.99
C ASP A 25 7.84 -10.73 -13.53
N PRO A 26 7.01 -11.58 -12.88
CA PRO A 26 6.50 -11.26 -11.56
C PRO A 26 7.60 -10.98 -10.54
N TRP A 27 8.73 -11.70 -10.62
CA TRP A 27 9.86 -11.50 -9.71
C TRP A 27 10.43 -10.09 -9.84
N ILE A 28 10.59 -9.60 -11.07
CA ILE A 28 11.06 -8.22 -11.33
C ILE A 28 10.06 -7.21 -10.75
N SER A 29 8.77 -7.42 -10.96
CA SER A 29 7.72 -6.55 -10.44
C SER A 29 7.76 -6.44 -8.92
N TRP A 30 7.90 -7.56 -8.22
CA TRP A 30 8.01 -7.60 -6.77
C TRP A 30 9.30 -6.98 -6.24
N VAL A 31 10.43 -7.10 -6.95
CA VAL A 31 11.68 -6.41 -6.59
C VAL A 31 11.54 -4.90 -6.71
N VAL A 32 10.87 -4.40 -7.76
CA VAL A 32 10.57 -2.98 -7.91
C VAL A 32 9.67 -2.49 -6.78
N TRP A 33 8.64 -3.25 -6.44
CA TRP A 33 7.72 -2.93 -5.34
C TRP A 33 8.38 -2.98 -3.96
N LEU A 34 9.32 -3.91 -3.76
CA LEU A 34 10.16 -3.94 -2.57
C LEU A 34 10.99 -2.66 -2.43
N ALA A 35 11.59 -2.19 -3.52
CA ALA A 35 12.30 -0.91 -3.52
C ALA A 35 11.35 0.25 -3.21
N VAL A 36 10.15 0.27 -3.80
CA VAL A 36 9.12 1.28 -3.51
C VAL A 36 8.73 1.31 -2.04
N LEU A 37 8.62 0.15 -1.36
CA LEU A 37 8.37 0.09 0.08
C LEU A 37 9.52 0.67 0.90
N PHE A 38 10.77 0.32 0.57
CA PHE A 38 11.95 0.82 1.26
C PHE A 38 12.14 2.33 1.08
N PHE A 39 12.05 2.83 -0.16
CA PHE A 39 12.16 4.26 -0.44
C PHE A 39 10.92 5.04 0.02
N GLY A 40 9.76 4.38 0.03
CA GLY A 40 8.51 4.87 0.61
C GLY A 40 8.70 5.28 2.06
N ASN A 41 9.38 4.47 2.88
CA ASN A 41 9.69 4.83 4.28
C ASN A 41 10.52 6.10 4.41
N ILE A 42 11.51 6.32 3.53
CA ILE A 42 12.37 7.52 3.58
C ILE A 42 11.58 8.77 3.22
N ILE A 43 10.75 8.67 2.18
CA ILE A 43 9.95 9.78 1.67
C ILE A 43 8.80 10.09 2.64
N VAL A 44 8.06 9.07 3.06
CA VAL A 44 7.00 9.18 4.08
C VAL A 44 7.59 9.70 5.38
N GLY A 45 8.74 9.20 5.83
CA GLY A 45 9.44 9.71 7.02
C GLY A 45 9.77 11.21 6.93
N LYS A 46 10.28 11.68 5.78
CA LYS A 46 10.50 13.12 5.53
C LYS A 46 9.21 13.94 5.51
N MET A 47 8.12 13.37 4.99
CA MET A 47 6.80 14.03 4.96
C MET A 47 6.09 14.02 6.31
N MET A 48 6.31 12.96 7.10
CA MET A 48 5.73 12.71 8.42
C MET A 48 6.55 13.33 9.54
N GLY A 49 7.54 14.18 9.25
CA GLY A 49 8.26 14.95 10.27
C GLY A 49 7.36 15.87 11.14
N LYS A 50 6.07 16.01 10.77
CA LYS A 50 5.02 16.68 11.57
C LYS A 50 3.97 15.73 12.17
N ALA A 51 4.06 14.43 11.89
CA ALA A 51 3.14 13.44 12.43
C ALA A 51 3.58 12.98 13.83
N PRO A 52 2.65 12.58 14.71
CA PRO A 52 2.99 11.95 15.98
C PRO A 52 3.92 10.75 15.79
N ARG A 53 4.89 10.61 16.70
CA ARG A 53 5.96 9.61 16.63
C ARG A 53 5.41 8.19 16.54
N GLU A 54 4.30 7.92 17.21
CA GLU A 54 3.59 6.65 17.24
C GLU A 54 3.11 6.25 15.85
N ILE A 55 2.57 7.20 15.09
CA ILE A 55 2.06 6.97 13.74
C ILE A 55 3.23 6.70 12.80
N THR A 56 4.32 7.47 12.89
CA THR A 56 5.52 7.24 12.08
C THR A 56 6.15 5.88 12.37
N HIS A 57 6.23 5.47 13.64
CA HIS A 57 6.74 4.15 14.02
C HIS A 57 5.88 3.02 13.46
N MET A 58 4.56 3.13 13.56
CA MET A 58 3.65 2.13 13.02
C MET A 58 3.79 1.97 11.50
N TRP A 59 3.91 3.08 10.77
CA TRP A 59 4.17 3.06 9.32
C TRP A 59 5.50 2.40 8.96
N MET A 60 6.57 2.71 9.71
CA MET A 60 7.87 2.08 9.50
C MET A 60 7.81 0.57 9.76
N VAL A 61 7.17 0.14 10.85
CA VAL A 61 6.99 -1.28 11.18
C VAL A 61 6.20 -2.01 10.09
N VAL A 62 5.12 -1.42 9.60
CA VAL A 62 4.26 -1.99 8.55
C VAL A 62 5.02 -2.15 7.24
N ASN A 63 5.77 -1.14 6.79
CA ASN A 63 6.56 -1.25 5.57
C ASN A 63 7.74 -2.23 5.72
N VAL A 64 8.38 -2.29 6.89
CA VAL A 64 9.44 -3.29 7.16
C VAL A 64 8.86 -4.70 7.13
N LEU A 65 7.71 -4.94 7.77
CA LEU A 65 7.02 -6.23 7.72
C LEU A 65 6.58 -6.58 6.29
N GLY A 66 5.99 -5.65 5.57
CA GLY A 66 5.63 -5.83 4.16
C GLY A 66 6.82 -6.19 3.29
N ALA A 67 7.97 -5.52 3.49
CA ALA A 67 9.21 -5.82 2.81
C ALA A 67 9.75 -7.22 3.14
N LEU A 68 9.78 -7.60 4.43
CA LEU A 68 10.23 -8.93 4.86
C LEU A 68 9.36 -10.06 4.30
N ILE A 69 8.04 -9.88 4.28
CA ILE A 69 7.10 -10.85 3.71
C ILE A 69 7.31 -10.98 2.19
N THR A 70 7.53 -9.86 1.51
CA THR A 70 7.83 -9.84 0.07
C THR A 70 9.17 -10.52 -0.23
N ILE A 71 10.21 -10.31 0.60
CA ILE A 71 11.48 -11.03 0.48
C ILE A 71 11.28 -12.53 0.69
N ALA A 72 10.56 -12.94 1.74
CA ALA A 72 10.31 -14.36 2.03
C ALA A 72 9.54 -15.08 0.90
N PHE A 73 8.64 -14.36 0.24
CA PHE A 73 7.99 -14.82 -0.98
C PHE A 73 8.98 -14.95 -2.15
N LEU A 74 9.78 -13.92 -2.41
CA LEU A 74 10.77 -13.92 -3.51
C LEU A 74 11.88 -14.96 -3.35
N THR A 75 12.26 -15.29 -2.12
CA THR A 75 13.25 -16.34 -1.84
C THR A 75 12.64 -17.75 -1.84
N ASN A 76 11.36 -17.89 -2.21
CA ASN A 76 10.59 -19.14 -2.15
C ASN A 76 10.63 -19.81 -0.77
N THR A 77 10.87 -19.03 0.30
CA THR A 77 10.85 -19.54 1.67
C THR A 77 9.41 -19.83 2.10
N ILE A 78 8.45 -19.13 1.51
CA ILE A 78 7.02 -19.39 1.69
C ILE A 78 6.34 -19.37 0.32
N ALA A 79 5.64 -20.46 0.00
CA ALA A 79 4.81 -20.55 -1.20
C ALA A 79 3.50 -19.80 -0.99
N PHE A 80 3.49 -18.50 -1.30
CA PHE A 80 2.26 -17.70 -1.36
C PHE A 80 1.81 -17.52 -2.81
N GLU A 81 0.50 -17.34 -2.99
CA GLU A 81 -0.02 -16.75 -4.23
C GLU A 81 0.15 -15.23 -4.16
N GLU A 82 0.37 -14.59 -5.30
CA GLU A 82 0.54 -13.13 -5.38
C GLU A 82 -0.62 -12.36 -4.73
N SER A 83 -1.85 -12.85 -4.94
CA SER A 83 -3.07 -12.30 -4.34
C SER A 83 -3.05 -12.34 -2.81
N LYS A 84 -2.43 -13.35 -2.21
CA LYS A 84 -2.28 -13.50 -0.74
C LYS A 84 -1.23 -12.53 -0.21
N VAL A 85 -0.12 -12.34 -0.93
CA VAL A 85 0.90 -11.35 -0.55
C VAL A 85 0.31 -9.93 -0.60
N MET A 86 -0.42 -9.61 -1.68
CA MET A 86 -1.10 -8.32 -1.81
C MET A 86 -2.20 -8.13 -0.75
N ALA A 87 -2.96 -9.18 -0.40
CA ALA A 87 -3.93 -9.12 0.68
C ALA A 87 -3.28 -8.79 2.04
N ILE A 88 -2.11 -9.38 2.33
CA ILE A 88 -1.33 -9.04 3.51
C ILE A 88 -0.92 -7.56 3.50
N TRP A 89 -0.50 -7.03 2.35
CA TRP A 89 -0.21 -5.60 2.22
C TRP A 89 -1.44 -4.74 2.56
N PHE A 90 -2.61 -5.10 2.02
CA PHE A 90 -3.87 -4.43 2.34
C PHE A 90 -4.20 -4.44 3.83
N PHE A 91 -4.01 -5.59 4.51
CA PHE A 91 -4.22 -5.68 5.96
C PHE A 91 -3.26 -4.81 6.75
N LEU A 92 -1.96 -4.87 6.44
CA LEU A 92 -0.94 -4.13 7.18
C LEU A 92 -1.11 -2.61 6.99
N MET A 93 -1.29 -2.17 5.74
CA MET A 93 -1.49 -0.77 5.40
C MET A 93 -2.83 -0.25 5.94
N GLY A 94 -3.90 -1.04 5.82
CA GLY A 94 -5.23 -0.68 6.31
C GLY A 94 -5.28 -0.56 7.83
N ALA A 95 -4.64 -1.49 8.55
CA ALA A 95 -4.52 -1.41 10.00
C ALA A 95 -3.71 -0.18 10.46
N ALA A 96 -2.63 0.15 9.75
CA ALA A 96 -1.83 1.35 10.03
C ALA A 96 -2.64 2.63 9.86
N VAL A 97 -3.32 2.77 8.72
CA VAL A 97 -4.16 3.94 8.44
C VAL A 97 -5.29 4.03 9.47
N PHE A 98 -5.97 2.91 9.74
CA PHE A 98 -7.07 2.87 10.71
C PHE A 98 -6.62 3.31 12.11
N ALA A 99 -5.55 2.72 12.65
CA ALA A 99 -5.09 3.03 14.00
C ALA A 99 -4.64 4.50 14.13
N GLY A 100 -3.90 5.01 13.15
CA GLY A 100 -3.45 6.40 13.14
C GLY A 100 -4.60 7.39 12.99
N ALA A 101 -5.56 7.07 12.12
CA ALA A 101 -6.74 7.90 11.88
C ALA A 101 -7.71 7.90 13.07
N HIS A 102 -7.86 6.77 13.75
CA HIS A 102 -8.68 6.65 14.96
C HIS A 102 -8.13 7.53 16.09
N GLN A 103 -6.81 7.53 16.29
CA GLN A 103 -6.16 8.42 17.25
C GLN A 103 -6.34 9.90 16.88
N ALA A 104 -6.24 10.24 15.59
CA ALA A 104 -6.42 11.59 15.08
C ALA A 104 -7.91 12.03 14.94
N LYS A 105 -8.87 11.15 15.30
CA LYS A 105 -10.33 11.36 15.12
C LYS A 105 -10.72 11.79 13.70
N ASN A 106 -10.05 11.25 12.68
CA ASN A 106 -10.30 11.57 11.28
C ASN A 106 -11.17 10.48 10.61
N PRO A 107 -12.50 10.68 10.47
CA PRO A 107 -13.41 9.64 9.98
C PRO A 107 -13.14 9.21 8.52
N GLU A 108 -12.68 10.13 7.66
CA GLU A 108 -12.36 9.82 6.26
C GLU A 108 -11.23 8.79 6.17
N GLN A 109 -10.17 9.00 6.95
CA GLN A 109 -9.01 8.10 6.99
C GLN A 109 -9.33 6.80 7.74
N ILE A 110 -10.20 6.82 8.76
CA ILE A 110 -10.69 5.61 9.43
C ILE A 110 -11.41 4.71 8.41
N PHE A 111 -12.33 5.29 7.63
CA PHE A 111 -13.05 4.57 6.58
C PHE A 111 -12.08 4.01 5.53
N MET A 112 -11.06 4.78 5.14
CA MET A 112 -10.02 4.31 4.20
C MET A 112 -9.27 3.07 4.73
N GLY A 113 -8.88 3.09 6.02
CA GLY A 113 -8.23 1.94 6.64
C GLY A 113 -9.12 0.70 6.68
N LEU A 114 -10.40 0.85 6.99
CA LEU A 114 -11.38 -0.23 6.95
C LEU A 114 -11.61 -0.76 5.53
N LEU A 115 -11.69 0.13 4.54
CA LEU A 115 -11.83 -0.23 3.14
C LEU A 115 -10.66 -1.11 2.69
N TRP A 116 -9.43 -0.72 3.01
CA TRP A 116 -8.23 -1.49 2.68
C TRP A 116 -8.23 -2.88 3.34
N ILE A 117 -8.61 -2.97 4.62
CA ILE A 117 -8.79 -4.26 5.31
C ILE A 117 -9.84 -5.13 4.60
N ALA A 118 -11.00 -4.56 4.27
CA ALA A 118 -12.07 -5.28 3.59
C ALA A 118 -11.63 -5.77 2.20
N THR A 119 -10.90 -4.95 1.44
CA THR A 119 -10.28 -5.36 0.18
C THR A 119 -9.34 -6.54 0.38
N GLY A 120 -8.50 -6.53 1.42
CA GLY A 120 -7.61 -7.65 1.76
C GLY A 120 -8.34 -8.97 2.02
N ILE A 121 -9.56 -8.95 2.55
CA ILE A 121 -10.36 -10.16 2.81
C ILE A 121 -10.83 -10.81 1.50
N VAL A 122 -11.29 -10.01 0.54
CA VAL A 122 -11.90 -10.50 -0.70
C VAL A 122 -10.90 -10.70 -1.84
N LEU A 123 -9.70 -10.10 -1.75
CA LEU A 123 -8.69 -10.15 -2.80
C LEU A 123 -8.24 -11.58 -3.14
N PRO A 124 -7.93 -12.46 -2.17
CA PRO A 124 -7.43 -13.81 -2.47
C PRO A 124 -8.50 -14.72 -3.09
N THR A 125 -9.78 -14.38 -2.96
CA THR A 125 -10.89 -15.24 -3.37
C THR A 125 -11.53 -14.77 -4.66
N TRP A 126 -11.94 -13.50 -4.75
CA TRP A 126 -12.74 -13.00 -5.88
C TRP A 126 -11.91 -12.27 -6.93
N PHE A 127 -10.68 -11.87 -6.59
CA PHE A 127 -9.85 -11.02 -7.45
C PHE A 127 -8.39 -11.50 -7.54
N ALA A 128 -8.17 -12.81 -7.43
CA ALA A 128 -6.82 -13.38 -7.36
C ALA A 128 -5.95 -12.96 -8.57
N ASP A 129 -6.50 -13.09 -9.78
CA ASP A 129 -5.78 -12.78 -11.03
C ASP A 129 -5.66 -11.27 -11.31
N SER A 130 -6.42 -10.44 -10.59
CA SER A 130 -6.46 -8.97 -10.76
C SER A 130 -5.92 -8.24 -9.54
N SER A 131 -5.14 -8.92 -8.70
CA SER A 131 -4.68 -8.39 -7.41
C SER A 131 -3.89 -7.08 -7.53
N PHE A 132 -3.02 -6.97 -8.54
CA PHE A 132 -2.29 -5.73 -8.86
C PHE A 132 -3.22 -4.61 -9.36
N LEU A 133 -4.19 -4.92 -10.23
CA LEU A 133 -5.16 -3.94 -10.72
C LEU A 133 -5.96 -3.33 -9.56
N ILE A 134 -6.48 -4.17 -8.67
CA ILE A 134 -7.20 -3.75 -7.47
C ILE A 134 -6.27 -2.99 -6.51
N GLY A 135 -5.03 -3.44 -6.36
CA GLY A 135 -3.96 -2.73 -5.63
C GLY A 135 -3.80 -1.29 -6.10
N GLY A 136 -3.63 -1.08 -7.41
CA GLY A 136 -3.50 0.25 -8.00
C GLY A 136 -4.72 1.14 -7.76
N LEU A 137 -5.93 0.61 -7.93
CA LEU A 137 -7.17 1.35 -7.72
C LEU A 137 -7.36 1.74 -6.25
N VAL A 138 -7.19 0.80 -5.32
CA VAL A 138 -7.55 1.03 -3.91
C VAL A 138 -6.45 1.80 -3.16
N PHE A 139 -5.18 1.59 -3.48
CA PHE A 139 -4.10 2.39 -2.90
C PHE A 139 -3.92 3.74 -3.60
N GLY A 140 -4.11 3.82 -4.91
CA GLY A 140 -3.70 4.99 -5.68
C GLY A 140 -4.81 5.98 -6.02
N LEU A 141 -6.05 5.53 -6.23
CA LEU A 141 -7.17 6.40 -6.61
C LEU A 141 -7.61 7.36 -5.49
N PRO A 142 -7.75 6.93 -4.21
CA PRO A 142 -8.20 7.83 -3.15
C PRO A 142 -7.26 9.02 -2.86
N PRO A 143 -5.92 8.83 -2.81
CA PRO A 143 -4.99 9.96 -2.68
C PRO A 143 -5.06 10.96 -3.85
N VAL A 144 -5.27 10.48 -5.07
CA VAL A 144 -5.43 11.34 -6.26
C VAL A 144 -6.72 12.15 -6.16
N ILE A 145 -7.86 11.51 -5.93
CA ILE A 145 -9.16 12.17 -5.82
C ILE A 145 -9.15 13.17 -4.66
N GLY A 146 -8.75 12.73 -3.47
CA GLY A 146 -8.71 13.60 -2.27
C GLY A 146 -7.74 14.77 -2.43
N GLY A 147 -6.65 14.60 -3.18
CA GLY A 147 -5.73 15.69 -3.51
C GLY A 147 -6.32 16.69 -4.50
N LEU A 148 -7.07 16.22 -5.50
CA LEU A 148 -7.70 17.09 -6.51
C LEU A 148 -8.88 17.88 -5.94
N LEU A 149 -9.66 17.30 -5.02
CA LEU A 149 -10.82 17.95 -4.39
C LEU A 149 -10.46 18.99 -3.33
N LYS A 150 -9.23 18.97 -2.81
CA LYS A 150 -8.72 19.95 -1.82
C LYS A 150 -8.01 21.15 -2.47
N LYS A 151 -8.22 21.37 -3.77
CA LYS A 151 -7.73 22.54 -4.51
C LYS A 151 -8.71 23.71 -4.43
#